data_AF-A0A7S3VHF2-F1
#
_entry.id   AF-A0A7S3VHF2-F1
#
_cell.length_a   1.000
_cell.length_b   1.000
_cell.length_c   1.000
_cell.angle_alpha   90.00
_cell.angle_beta   90.00
_cell.angle_gamma   90.00
#
_symmetry.space_group_name_H-M   'P 1'
#
loop_
_entity.id
_entity.type
_entity.pdbx_description
1 polymer ?
#
loop_
_entity_poly.entity_id
_entity_poly.type
_entity_poly.pdbx_seq_one_letter_code
_entity_poly.pdbx_strand_id
1 'polypeptide(L)'
;PAQPVLHFECGHVVPKEQVAVLVAGKGPSGRTLELRHKTRSQPEVMDEIGRLLTNICSGTPDGVVTFMPSFAYLEQLMQRWTATGALTAMMTRKQVFKEPRAAAEVETVLLQYAQAITQATSR
;
A
#
# COMPACT_ATOMS: atom_id res chain seq x y z
N PRO A 1 6.92 20.53 34.29
CA PRO A 1 5.84 19.54 34.48
C PRO A 1 5.24 19.12 33.13
N ALA A 2 5.33 17.84 32.76
CA ALA A 2 4.72 17.30 31.53
C ALA A 2 3.19 17.23 31.72
N GLN A 3 2.43 17.89 30.85
CA GLN A 3 0.97 17.78 30.87
C GLN A 3 0.56 16.35 30.47
N PRO A 4 -0.42 15.75 31.16
CA PRO A 4 -0.95 14.45 30.76
C PRO A 4 -1.62 14.55 29.40
N VAL A 5 -1.29 13.64 28.50
CA VAL A 5 -1.93 13.52 27.19
C VAL A 5 -3.41 13.20 27.43
N LEU A 6 -4.30 14.11 27.02
CA LEU A 6 -5.73 13.90 27.10
C LEU A 6 -6.16 12.95 25.98
N HIS A 7 -6.40 11.69 26.32
CA HIS A 7 -6.92 10.71 25.39
C HIS A 7 -8.42 10.94 25.19
N PHE A 8 -8.79 11.43 24.01
CA PHE A 8 -10.18 11.69 23.63
C PHE A 8 -10.59 10.71 22.54
N GLU A 9 -11.57 9.87 22.86
CA GLU A 9 -12.24 9.00 21.90
C GLU A 9 -13.70 9.45 21.79
N CYS A 10 -14.07 10.09 20.68
CA CYS A 10 -15.49 10.19 20.32
C CYS A 10 -16.06 8.77 20.18
N GLY A 11 -17.35 8.58 20.48
CA GLY A 11 -18.02 7.27 20.34
C GLY A 11 -17.66 6.61 19.02
N HIS A 12 -16.89 5.53 19.09
CA HIS A 12 -16.36 4.84 17.92
C HIS A 12 -17.53 4.25 17.13
N VAL A 13 -17.81 4.84 15.97
CA VAL A 13 -18.86 4.38 15.04
C VAL A 13 -18.55 2.99 14.48
N VAL A 14 -17.29 2.57 14.54
CA VAL A 14 -16.80 1.30 14.00
C VAL A 14 -16.33 0.38 15.13
N PRO A 15 -16.93 -0.81 15.31
CA PRO A 15 -16.48 -1.83 16.25
C PRO A 15 -15.01 -2.24 16.05
N LYS A 16 -14.34 -2.65 17.14
CA LYS A 16 -12.91 -3.05 17.10
C LYS A 16 -12.68 -4.26 16.18
N GLU A 17 -13.67 -5.12 16.04
CA GLU A 17 -13.63 -6.31 15.20
C GLU A 17 -13.63 -5.96 13.70
N GLN A 18 -14.00 -4.72 13.34
CA GLN A 18 -14.08 -4.25 11.96
C GLN A 18 -12.82 -3.49 11.51
N VAL A 19 -11.86 -3.24 12.41
CA VAL A 19 -10.62 -2.51 12.09
C VAL A 19 -9.42 -3.13 12.80
N ALA A 20 -8.42 -3.54 12.02
CA ALA A 20 -7.12 -3.95 12.52
C ALA A 20 -6.05 -2.91 12.13
N VAL A 21 -5.28 -2.43 13.11
CA VAL A 21 -4.14 -1.53 12.89
C VAL A 21 -2.86 -2.27 13.23
N LEU A 22 -1.93 -2.31 12.28
CA LEU A 22 -0.68 -3.05 12.40
C LEU A 22 0.49 -2.17 11.97
N VAL A 23 1.64 -2.35 12.64
CA VAL A 23 2.90 -1.69 12.28
C VAL A 23 3.90 -2.75 11.83
N ALA A 24 4.38 -2.64 10.59
CA ALA A 24 5.40 -3.52 10.04
C ALA A 24 6.79 -2.89 10.18
N GLY A 25 7.58 -3.33 11.17
CA GLY A 25 8.97 -2.90 11.33
C GLY A 25 9.97 -3.69 10.48
N LYS A 26 9.59 -4.88 10.02
CA LYS A 26 10.39 -5.79 9.20
C LYS A 26 9.56 -6.31 8.03
N GLY A 27 10.22 -6.57 6.91
CA GLY A 27 9.60 -7.16 5.74
C GLY A 27 9.65 -8.68 5.74
N PRO A 28 9.08 -9.32 4.69
CA PRO A 28 8.95 -10.78 4.60
C PRO A 28 10.27 -11.57 4.64
N SER A 29 11.40 -10.97 4.24
CA SER A 29 12.73 -11.57 4.33
C SER A 29 13.42 -11.35 5.69
N GLY A 30 12.74 -10.69 6.64
CA GLY A 30 13.27 -10.35 7.96
C GLY A 30 14.10 -9.06 7.99
N ARG A 31 14.27 -8.39 6.84
CA ARG A 31 14.98 -7.10 6.74
C ARG A 31 14.19 -5.98 7.40
N THR A 32 14.88 -5.05 8.05
CA THR A 32 14.26 -3.85 8.62
C THR A 32 13.70 -2.95 7.51
N LEU A 33 12.45 -2.51 7.67
CA LEU A 33 11.81 -1.55 6.76
C LEU A 33 12.15 -0.12 7.20
N GLU A 34 13.33 0.37 6.81
CA GLU A 34 13.75 1.74 7.12
C GLU A 34 13.38 2.71 5.98
N LEU A 35 12.21 3.35 6.10
CA LEU A 35 11.65 4.25 5.08
C LEU A 35 12.07 5.72 5.22
N ARG A 36 13.21 5.98 5.89
CA ARG A 36 13.77 7.34 6.00
C ARG A 36 14.25 7.83 4.63
N HIS A 37 14.29 9.15 4.43
CA HIS A 37 14.70 9.74 3.14
C HIS A 37 16.03 9.18 2.60
N LYS A 38 17.01 8.94 3.46
CA LYS A 38 18.34 8.45 3.10
C LYS A 38 18.38 6.96 2.70
N THR A 39 17.44 6.16 3.19
CA THR A 39 17.49 4.68 3.10
C THR A 39 16.38 4.11 2.22
N ARG A 40 15.25 4.80 2.11
CA ARG A 40 14.06 4.32 1.36
C ARG A 40 14.32 4.03 -0.13
N SER A 41 15.35 4.67 -0.71
CA SER A 41 15.73 4.51 -2.11
C SER A 41 16.77 3.40 -2.33
N GLN A 42 17.19 2.70 -1.27
CA GLN A 42 18.07 1.54 -1.42
C GLN A 42 17.31 0.38 -2.09
N PRO A 43 17.90 -0.30 -3.09
CA PRO A 43 17.26 -1.39 -3.82
C PRO A 43 16.65 -2.46 -2.93
N GLU A 44 17.35 -2.83 -1.86
CA GLU A 44 16.95 -3.87 -0.92
C GLU A 44 15.67 -3.48 -0.17
N VAL A 45 15.55 -2.21 0.22
CA VAL A 45 14.36 -1.68 0.90
C VAL A 45 13.18 -1.64 -0.08
N MET A 46 13.39 -1.17 -1.30
CA MET A 46 12.35 -1.11 -2.33
C MET A 46 11.82 -2.51 -2.70
N ASP A 47 12.71 -3.48 -2.84
CA ASP A 47 12.32 -4.87 -3.11
C ASP A 47 11.53 -5.46 -1.94
N GLU A 48 11.92 -5.10 -0.71
CA GLU A 48 11.24 -5.57 0.49
C GLU A 48 9.81 -5.03 0.60
N ILE A 49 9.59 -3.76 0.23
CA ILE A 49 8.24 -3.18 0.13
C ILE A 49 7.44 -3.94 -0.94
N GLY A 50 8.04 -4.26 -2.09
CA GLY A 50 7.37 -5.02 -3.16
C GLY A 50 6.91 -6.41 -2.70
N ARG A 51 7.77 -7.14 -1.95
CA ARG A 51 7.40 -8.42 -1.33
C ARG A 51 6.28 -8.27 -0.32
N LEU A 52 6.35 -7.27 0.55
CA LEU A 52 5.32 -6.98 1.55
C LEU A 52 3.95 -6.74 0.87
N LEU A 53 3.90 -5.87 -0.14
CA LEU A 53 2.68 -5.57 -0.87
C LEU A 53 2.14 -6.79 -1.61
N THR A 54 3.01 -7.60 -2.22
CA THR A 54 2.60 -8.85 -2.88
C THR A 54 1.92 -9.81 -1.89
N ASN A 55 2.45 -9.93 -0.67
CA ASN A 55 1.87 -10.77 0.37
C ASN A 55 0.52 -10.23 0.85
N ILE A 56 0.41 -8.91 1.07
CA ILE A 56 -0.86 -8.25 1.43
C ILE A 56 -1.89 -8.50 0.32
N CYS A 57 -1.55 -8.26 -0.94
CA CYS A 57 -2.42 -8.52 -2.08
C CYS A 57 -2.82 -10.00 -2.22
N SER A 58 -2.01 -10.93 -1.73
CA SER A 58 -2.35 -12.36 -1.76
C SER A 58 -3.32 -12.76 -0.64
N GLY A 59 -3.28 -12.08 0.51
CA GLY A 59 -4.13 -12.38 1.67
C GLY A 59 -5.43 -11.57 1.73
N THR A 60 -5.51 -10.44 1.04
CA THR A 60 -6.71 -9.59 0.99
C THR A 60 -7.57 -10.00 -0.21
N PRO A 61 -8.85 -10.41 -0.03
CA PRO A 61 -9.72 -10.82 -1.15
C PRO A 61 -10.01 -9.67 -2.14
N ASP A 62 -10.46 -8.52 -1.64
CA ASP A 62 -10.98 -7.42 -2.46
C ASP A 62 -9.89 -6.44 -2.89
N GLY A 63 -10.01 -5.17 -2.50
CA GLY A 63 -9.11 -4.08 -2.86
C GLY A 63 -8.02 -3.82 -1.83
N VAL A 64 -6.88 -3.31 -2.30
CA VAL A 64 -5.85 -2.71 -1.45
C VAL A 64 -5.58 -1.30 -1.98
N VAL A 65 -5.50 -0.32 -1.07
CA VAL A 65 -5.09 1.05 -1.38
C VAL A 65 -3.78 1.32 -0.66
N THR A 66 -2.77 1.77 -1.39
CA THR A 66 -1.43 2.05 -0.82
C THR A 66 -1.03 3.48 -1.09
N PHE A 67 -0.67 4.22 -0.05
CA PHE A 67 -0.21 5.60 -0.15
C PHE A 67 1.32 5.67 -0.09
N MET A 68 1.91 6.42 -1.02
CA MET A 68 3.35 6.69 -1.04
C MET A 68 3.64 8.11 -0.54
N PRO A 69 4.80 8.37 0.10
CA PRO A 69 5.17 9.70 0.58
C PRO A 69 5.26 10.80 -0.49
N SER A 70 5.42 10.42 -1.77
CA SER A 70 5.38 11.35 -2.91
C SER A 70 5.20 10.61 -4.24
N PHE A 71 4.69 11.30 -5.26
CA PHE A 71 4.64 10.78 -6.63
C PHE A 71 6.03 10.43 -7.16
N ALA A 72 7.06 11.21 -6.84
CA ALA A 72 8.43 10.93 -7.27
C ALA A 72 8.95 9.59 -6.71
N TYR A 73 8.67 9.30 -5.45
CA TYR A 73 9.06 8.02 -4.85
C TYR A 73 8.23 6.86 -5.40
N LEU A 74 6.94 7.07 -5.66
CA LEU A 74 6.09 6.10 -6.34
C LEU A 74 6.66 5.73 -7.73
N GLU A 75 7.10 6.70 -8.54
CA GLU A 75 7.74 6.39 -9.83
C GLU A 75 8.98 5.52 -9.66
N GLN A 76 9.83 5.85 -8.68
CA GLN A 76 11.06 5.10 -8.42
C GLN A 76 10.76 3.64 -8.03
N LEU A 77 9.75 3.41 -7.18
CA LEU A 77 9.28 2.07 -6.82
C LEU A 77 8.73 1.33 -8.03
N MET A 78 7.87 1.96 -8.82
CA MET A 78 7.29 1.34 -10.03
C MET A 78 8.38 0.93 -11.04
N GLN A 79 9.39 1.78 -11.26
CA GLN A 79 10.53 1.45 -12.10
C GLN A 79 11.31 0.24 -11.56
N ARG A 80 11.62 0.23 -10.25
CA ARG A 80 12.32 -0.88 -9.60
C ARG A 80 11.53 -2.18 -9.69
N TRP A 81 10.23 -2.15 -9.40
CA TRP A 81 9.37 -3.34 -9.41
C TRP A 81 9.10 -3.86 -10.81
N THR A 82 9.07 -2.99 -11.81
CA THR A 82 9.03 -3.41 -13.22
C THR A 82 10.33 -4.12 -13.59
N ALA A 83 11.48 -3.53 -13.28
CA ALA A 83 12.79 -4.10 -13.62
C ALA A 83 13.10 -5.44 -12.91
N THR A 84 12.56 -5.65 -11.71
CA THR A 84 12.76 -6.87 -10.91
C THR A 84 11.67 -7.93 -11.10
N GLY A 85 10.60 -7.61 -11.84
CA GLY A 85 9.43 -8.49 -12.00
C GLY A 85 8.49 -8.53 -10.79
N ALA A 86 8.77 -7.77 -9.72
CA ALA A 86 7.88 -7.67 -8.56
C ALA A 86 6.50 -7.09 -8.92
N LEU A 87 6.44 -6.14 -9.87
CA LEU A 87 5.17 -5.58 -10.34
C LEU A 87 4.33 -6.65 -11.04
N THR A 88 4.96 -7.47 -11.89
CA THR A 88 4.31 -8.60 -12.55
C THR A 88 3.77 -9.59 -11.51
N ALA A 89 4.57 -9.91 -10.48
CA ALA A 89 4.12 -10.77 -9.39
C ALA A 89 2.88 -10.21 -8.67
N MET A 90 2.85 -8.91 -8.36
CA MET A 90 1.66 -8.25 -7.81
C MET A 90 0.46 -8.35 -8.75
N MET A 91 0.67 -8.13 -10.05
CA MET A 91 -0.38 -8.18 -11.08
C MET A 91 -0.97 -9.59 -11.28
N THR A 92 -0.26 -10.65 -10.90
CA THR A 92 -0.85 -12.01 -10.86
C THR A 92 -1.90 -12.19 -9.77
N ARG A 93 -1.93 -11.30 -8.77
CA ARG A 93 -2.84 -11.35 -7.63
C ARG A 93 -3.97 -10.33 -7.75
N LYS A 94 -3.64 -9.09 -8.14
CA LYS A 94 -4.60 -7.98 -8.25
C LYS A 94 -4.23 -7.06 -9.41
N GLN A 95 -5.23 -6.51 -10.08
CA GLN A 95 -5.01 -5.46 -11.05
C GLN A 95 -4.43 -4.22 -10.33
N VAL A 96 -3.33 -3.69 -10.86
CA VAL A 96 -2.64 -2.54 -10.27
C VAL A 96 -3.04 -1.27 -11.00
N PHE A 97 -3.57 -0.32 -10.25
CA PHE A 97 -3.93 1.01 -10.72
C PHE A 97 -2.99 2.03 -10.08
N LYS A 98 -2.69 3.10 -10.82
CA LYS A 98 -1.82 4.16 -10.36
C LYS A 98 -2.55 5.49 -10.48
N GLU A 99 -2.49 6.28 -9.42
CA GLU A 99 -3.07 7.62 -9.42
C GLU A 99 -2.38 8.50 -10.48
N PRO A 100 -3.15 9.10 -11.41
CA PRO A 100 -2.62 9.99 -12.43
C PRO A 100 -2.26 11.35 -11.80
N ARG A 101 -1.33 12.08 -12.44
CA ARG A 101 -0.96 13.44 -11.95
C ARG A 101 -2.02 14.49 -12.27
N ALA A 102 -2.82 14.25 -13.30
CA ALA A 102 -3.89 15.16 -13.70
C ALA A 102 -5.17 14.84 -12.93
N ALA A 103 -5.70 15.83 -12.20
CA ALA A 103 -6.91 15.67 -11.39
C ALA A 103 -8.11 15.16 -12.22
N ALA A 104 -8.21 15.56 -13.49
CA ALA A 104 -9.29 15.15 -14.39
C ALA A 104 -9.34 13.64 -14.66
N GLU A 105 -8.21 12.93 -14.50
CA GLU A 105 -8.12 11.49 -14.79
C GLU A 105 -8.36 10.62 -13.54
N VAL A 106 -8.32 11.21 -12.34
CA VAL A 106 -8.42 10.48 -11.07
C VAL A 106 -9.74 9.72 -10.95
N GLU A 107 -10.85 10.36 -11.30
CA GLU A 107 -12.18 9.75 -11.23
C GLU A 107 -12.29 8.49 -12.09
N THR A 108 -11.69 8.53 -13.29
CA THR A 108 -11.70 7.37 -14.20
C THR A 108 -10.95 6.18 -13.59
N VAL A 109 -9.78 6.43 -12.98
CA VAL A 109 -8.99 5.37 -12.34
C VAL A 109 -9.72 4.78 -11.13
N LEU A 110 -10.39 5.61 -10.33
CA LEU A 110 -11.17 5.15 -9.18
C LEU A 110 -12.37 4.29 -9.62
N LEU A 111 -13.05 4.67 -10.70
CA LEU A 111 -14.13 3.86 -11.28
C LEU A 111 -13.63 2.51 -11.77
N GLN A 112 -12.49 2.47 -12.47
CA GLN A 112 -11.88 1.22 -12.93
C GLN A 112 -11.48 0.31 -11.75
N TYR A 113 -10.93 0.89 -10.68
CA TYR A 113 -10.61 0.17 -9.45
C TYR A 113 -11.85 -0.47 -8.81
N ALA A 114 -12.95 0.30 -8.66
CA ALA A 114 -14.20 -0.21 -8.09
C ALA A 114 -14.80 -1.35 -8.93
N GLN A 115 -14.74 -1.23 -10.26
CA GLN A 115 -15.20 -2.28 -11.17
C GLN A 115 -14.36 -3.56 -11.04
N ALA A 116 -13.04 -3.44 -10.97
CA ALA A 116 -12.13 -4.58 -10.85
C ALA A 116 -12.39 -5.40 -9.57
N ILE A 117 -12.70 -4.74 -8.45
CA ILE A 117 -13.03 -5.41 -7.19
C ILE A 117 -14.36 -6.15 -7.31
N THR A 118 -15.40 -5.49 -7.79
CA THR A 118 -16.76 -6.07 -7.88
C THR A 118 -16.78 -7.36 -8.72
N GLN A 119 -15.99 -7.39 -9.80
CA GLN A 119 -15.87 -8.57 -10.67
C GLN A 119 -15.07 -9.72 -10.01
N ALA A 120 -14.13 -9.40 -9.13
CA ALA A 120 -13.33 -10.39 -8.40
C ALA A 120 -14.14 -11.06 -7.28
N THR A 121 -15.02 -10.32 -6.59
CA THR A 121 -15.87 -10.83 -5.50
C THR A 121 -17.04 -11.70 -5.99
N SER A 122 -17.37 -11.65 -7.29
CA SER A 122 -18.46 -12.43 -7.89
C SER A 122 -18.06 -13.85 -8.33
N ARG A 123 -16.87 -14.34 -7.93
CA ARG A 123 -16.37 -15.69 -8.17
C ARG A 123 -16.27 -16.47 -6.86
#